data_AF-A0AAW1Q6G4-F1
#
_entry.id   AF-A0AAW1Q6G4-F1
#
_cell.length_a   1.000
_cell.length_b   1.000
_cell.length_c   1.000
_cell.angle_alpha   90.00
_cell.angle_beta   90.00
_cell.angle_gamma   90.00
#
_symmetry.space_group_name_H-M   'P 1'
#
loop_
_entity.id
_entity.type
_entity.pdbx_description
1 polymer ?
#
loop_
_entity_poly.entity_id
_entity_poly.type
_entity_poly.pdbx_seq_one_letter_code
_entity_poly.pdbx_strand_id
1 'polypeptide(L)'
;MQLATEALQTNRAFWAKQLEGYRTPQQLQAAEDKQPVPSSLVDFHLNEATVDALTKEAAGRGATFFMMLAAAFAEAISRSLSLRDLVVLTTSSLRRMPGLQDCVGCLVDTVPVRVTGLQSSPNQQSILQQASPLAQCTDWSVEVYHPGELASESPCLPCNHLSQKHAQSWGLESDQAL
;
A
#
# COMPACT_ATOMS: atom_id res chain seq x y z
N MET A 1 -21.36 -13.84 17.37
CA MET A 1 -21.64 -13.15 16.10
C MET A 1 -21.46 -11.63 16.20
N GLN A 2 -21.77 -10.95 17.32
CA GLN A 2 -21.58 -9.48 17.48
C GLN A 2 -20.12 -8.99 17.44
N LEU A 3 -19.17 -9.70 18.04
CA LEU A 3 -17.75 -9.27 18.09
C LEU A 3 -17.09 -9.18 16.70
N ALA A 4 -17.43 -10.09 15.78
CA ALA A 4 -16.91 -10.07 14.42
C ALA A 4 -17.41 -8.84 13.62
N THR A 5 -18.61 -8.35 13.93
CA THR A 5 -19.17 -7.15 13.29
C THR A 5 -18.51 -5.88 13.81
N GLU A 6 -18.19 -5.79 15.10
CA GLU A 6 -17.52 -4.61 15.68
C GLU A 6 -16.07 -4.46 15.22
N ALA A 7 -15.33 -5.57 15.13
CA ALA A 7 -13.96 -5.58 14.60
C ALA A 7 -13.93 -5.12 13.13
N LEU A 8 -14.84 -5.65 12.30
CA LEU A 8 -14.99 -5.27 10.91
C LEU A 8 -15.31 -3.77 10.74
N GLN A 9 -16.26 -3.23 11.52
CA GLN A 9 -16.60 -1.81 11.45
C GLN A 9 -15.44 -0.91 11.89
N THR A 10 -14.69 -1.34 12.91
CA THR A 10 -13.50 -0.62 13.38
C THR A 10 -12.43 -0.58 12.30
N ASN A 11 -12.17 -1.71 11.64
CA ASN A 11 -11.21 -1.82 10.55
C ASN A 11 -11.62 -0.96 9.34
N ARG A 12 -12.91 -1.01 8.96
CA ARG A 12 -13.46 -0.16 7.88
C ARG A 12 -13.29 1.32 8.20
N ALA A 13 -13.62 1.75 9.42
CA ALA A 13 -13.46 3.13 9.85
C ALA A 13 -12.00 3.58 9.85
N PHE A 14 -11.07 2.70 10.25
CA PHE A 14 -9.64 2.95 10.18
C PHE A 14 -9.20 3.23 8.74
N TRP A 15 -9.49 2.33 7.80
CA TRP A 15 -9.05 2.47 6.41
C TRP A 15 -9.73 3.63 5.68
N ALA A 16 -11.01 3.88 5.96
CA ALA A 16 -11.72 5.05 5.43
C ALA A 16 -11.02 6.35 5.87
N LYS A 17 -10.58 6.43 7.13
CA LYS A 17 -9.81 7.57 7.65
C LYS A 17 -8.42 7.68 7.00
N GLN A 18 -7.69 6.58 6.84
CA GLN A 18 -6.35 6.61 6.23
C GLN A 18 -6.39 7.10 4.77
N LEU A 19 -7.47 6.80 4.05
CA LEU A 19 -7.64 7.13 2.64
C LEU A 19 -8.50 8.39 2.41
N GLU A 20 -8.91 9.07 3.48
CA GLU A 20 -9.84 10.19 3.42
C GLU A 20 -9.31 11.34 2.56
N GLY A 21 -10.08 11.75 1.54
CA GLY A 21 -9.71 12.85 0.65
C GLY A 21 -8.72 12.46 -0.46
N TYR A 22 -8.28 11.20 -0.54
CA TYR A 22 -7.58 10.70 -1.72
C TYR A 22 -8.59 10.48 -2.85
N ARG A 23 -8.72 11.46 -3.76
CA ARG A 23 -9.84 11.47 -4.73
C ARG A 23 -9.54 10.82 -6.08
N THR A 24 -8.29 10.77 -6.53
CA THR A 24 -7.98 10.12 -7.82
C THR A 24 -6.52 9.70 -7.89
N PRO A 25 -6.21 8.42 -8.13
CA PRO A 25 -4.85 8.04 -8.48
C PRO A 25 -4.47 8.72 -9.79
N GLN A 26 -3.48 9.59 -9.75
CA GLN A 26 -2.89 10.12 -10.96
C GLN A 26 -2.20 8.96 -11.65
N GLN A 27 -2.83 8.43 -12.70
CA GLN A 27 -2.19 7.41 -13.52
C GLN A 27 -0.92 8.04 -14.09
N LEU A 28 0.22 7.34 -13.92
CA LEU A 28 1.34 7.55 -14.87
C LEU A 28 0.68 7.57 -16.24
N GLN A 29 0.93 8.59 -17.05
CA GLN A 29 0.44 8.59 -18.43
C GLN A 29 0.97 7.32 -19.07
N ALA A 30 0.16 6.26 -19.06
CA ALA A 30 0.47 5.04 -19.75
C ALA A 30 0.54 5.49 -21.21
N ALA A 31 1.61 5.10 -21.91
CA ALA A 31 1.73 5.37 -23.33
C ALA A 31 0.37 5.13 -23.99
N GLU A 32 -0.09 6.05 -24.84
CA GLU A 32 -1.41 5.96 -25.50
C GLU A 32 -1.60 4.62 -26.22
N ASP A 33 -0.50 3.93 -26.51
CA ASP A 33 -0.44 2.58 -26.99
C ASP A 33 -0.75 1.56 -25.88
N LYS A 34 -1.98 1.04 -25.89
CA LYS A 34 -2.48 -0.03 -25.00
C LYS A 34 -1.85 -1.40 -25.29
N GLN A 35 -0.84 -1.48 -26.14
CA GLN A 35 -0.09 -2.70 -26.40
C GLN A 35 0.52 -3.20 -25.07
N PRO A 36 0.37 -4.50 -24.74
CA PRO A 36 1.07 -5.09 -23.61
C PRO A 36 2.57 -4.88 -23.79
N VAL A 37 3.15 -3.99 -22.99
CA VAL A 37 4.60 -3.81 -22.96
C VAL A 37 5.16 -4.95 -22.11
N PRO A 38 6.13 -5.74 -22.60
CA PRO A 38 6.77 -6.77 -21.78
C PRO A 38 7.37 -6.11 -20.54
N SER A 39 7.12 -6.70 -19.37
CA SER A 39 7.75 -6.25 -18.14
C SER A 39 9.26 -6.47 -18.23
N SER A 40 10.03 -5.53 -17.69
CA SER A 40 11.46 -5.69 -17.51
C SER A 40 11.77 -5.59 -16.01
N LEU A 41 12.81 -6.32 -15.60
CA LEU A 41 13.29 -6.31 -14.24
C LEU A 41 14.57 -5.48 -14.19
N VAL A 42 14.61 -4.52 -13.28
CA VAL A 42 15.78 -3.67 -13.03
C VAL A 42 16.25 -3.95 -11.62
N ASP A 43 17.41 -4.60 -11.52
CA ASP A 43 18.05 -4.86 -10.25
C ASP A 43 18.89 -3.68 -9.80
N PHE A 44 18.82 -3.38 -8.51
CA PHE A 44 19.72 -2.45 -7.86
C PHE A 44 20.04 -2.96 -6.45
N HIS A 45 21.23 -2.61 -5.96
CA HIS A 45 21.69 -3.00 -4.64
C HIS A 45 22.01 -1.77 -3.80
N LEU A 46 21.52 -1.76 -2.57
CA LEU A 46 22.00 -0.85 -1.54
C LEU A 46 23.19 -1.50 -0.85
N ASN A 47 24.28 -0.75 -0.67
CA ASN A 47 25.42 -1.26 0.09
C ASN A 47 25.05 -1.44 1.57
N GLU A 48 25.79 -2.32 2.25
CA GLU A 48 25.54 -2.67 3.65
C GLU A 48 25.56 -1.44 4.56
N ALA A 49 26.52 -0.52 4.35
CA ALA A 49 26.60 0.71 5.13
C ALA A 49 25.32 1.58 5.04
N THR A 50 24.68 1.61 3.87
CA THR A 50 23.41 2.34 3.66
C THR A 50 22.26 1.64 4.37
N VAL A 51 22.18 0.30 4.25
CA VAL A 51 21.14 -0.50 4.91
C VAL A 51 21.25 -0.34 6.44
N ASP A 52 22.45 -0.43 6.99
CA ASP A 52 22.73 -0.27 8.41
C ASP A 52 22.37 1.13 8.92
N ALA A 53 22.77 2.17 8.18
CA ALA A 53 22.46 3.55 8.54
C ALA A 53 20.94 3.78 8.56
N LEU A 54 20.23 3.34 7.52
CA LEU A 54 18.77 3.48 7.45
C LEU A 54 18.06 2.67 8.54
N THR A 55 18.55 1.47 8.85
CA THR A 55 17.96 0.62 9.90
C THR A 55 18.11 1.24 11.28
N LYS A 56 19.30 1.79 11.60
CA LYS A 56 19.57 2.49 12.86
C LYS A 56 18.72 3.74 13.01
N GLU A 57 18.64 4.55 11.94
CA GLU A 57 17.81 5.76 11.93
C GLU A 57 16.32 5.43 12.10
N ALA A 58 15.82 4.38 11.44
CA ALA A 58 14.44 3.93 11.59
C ALA A 58 14.15 3.51 13.04
N ALA A 59 15.02 2.67 13.62
CA ALA A 59 14.87 2.18 14.98
C ALA A 59 14.83 3.31 16.03
N GLY A 60 15.65 4.35 15.84
CA GLY A 60 15.66 5.54 16.72
C GLY A 60 14.34 6.33 16.73
N ARG A 61 13.41 6.03 15.82
CA ARG A 61 12.14 6.74 15.64
C ARG A 61 10.91 5.84 15.75
N GLY A 62 11.11 4.57 16.15
CA GLY A 62 10.03 3.59 16.17
C GLY A 62 9.53 3.20 14.77
N ALA A 63 10.35 3.44 13.74
CA ALA A 63 10.07 3.05 12.37
C ALA A 63 10.83 1.77 11.99
N THR A 64 10.41 1.13 10.90
CA THR A 64 11.11 -0.02 10.31
C THR A 64 11.89 0.40 9.07
N PHE A 65 12.88 -0.41 8.67
CA PHE A 65 13.59 -0.21 7.40
C PHE A 65 12.62 -0.20 6.20
N PHE A 66 11.56 -1.03 6.23
CA PHE A 66 10.51 -1.01 5.22
C PHE A 66 9.84 0.36 5.08
N MET A 67 9.47 1.00 6.21
CA MET A 67 8.83 2.32 6.18
C MET A 67 9.77 3.38 5.57
N MET A 68 11.06 3.31 5.90
CA MET A 68 12.07 4.20 5.30
C MET A 68 12.15 4.01 3.78
N LEU A 69 12.15 2.75 3.32
CA LEU A 69 12.21 2.43 1.90
C LEU A 69 10.92 2.86 1.18
N ALA A 70 9.75 2.63 1.77
CA ALA A 70 8.46 3.04 1.23
C ALA A 70 8.36 4.58 1.11
N ALA A 71 8.81 5.31 2.12
CA ALA A 71 8.88 6.77 2.09
C ALA A 71 9.86 7.28 1.01
N ALA A 72 11.06 6.69 0.93
CA ALA A 72 12.04 7.04 -0.10
C ALA A 72 11.53 6.76 -1.52
N PHE A 73 10.83 5.64 -1.71
CA PHE A 73 10.20 5.26 -2.97
C PHE A 73 9.08 6.25 -3.37
N ALA A 74 8.20 6.61 -2.42
CA ALA A 74 7.14 7.59 -2.66
C ALA A 74 7.71 8.96 -3.05
N GLU A 75 8.78 9.41 -2.40
CA GLU A 75 9.49 10.65 -2.74
C GLU A 75 10.16 10.59 -4.12
N ALA A 76 10.76 9.46 -4.48
CA ALA A 76 11.37 9.27 -5.80
C ALA A 76 10.33 9.33 -6.95
N ILE A 77 9.16 8.71 -6.73
CA ILE A 77 8.03 8.81 -7.66
C ILE A 77 7.49 10.24 -7.71
N SER A 78 7.26 10.84 -6.55
CA SER A 78 6.78 12.22 -6.40
C SER A 78 7.61 13.19 -7.23
N ARG A 79 8.95 13.10 -7.14
CA ARG A 79 9.85 13.95 -7.91
C ARG A 79 9.66 13.83 -9.42
N SER A 80 9.41 12.62 -9.91
CA SER A 80 9.27 12.34 -11.36
C SER A 80 7.90 12.77 -11.90
N LEU A 81 6.87 12.76 -11.04
CA LEU A 81 5.48 13.01 -11.42
C LEU A 81 4.92 14.32 -10.87
N SER A 82 5.73 15.07 -10.10
CA SER A 82 5.31 16.27 -9.36
C SER A 82 4.10 16.06 -8.44
N LEU A 83 4.01 14.88 -7.81
CA LEU A 83 2.93 14.55 -6.88
C LEU A 83 3.21 15.07 -5.47
N ARG A 84 2.16 15.40 -4.71
CA ARG A 84 2.28 15.74 -3.27
C ARG A 84 1.53 14.76 -2.36
N ASP A 85 0.72 13.90 -2.95
CA ASP A 85 -0.11 12.89 -2.31
C ASP A 85 -0.12 11.67 -3.22
N LEU A 86 0.32 10.52 -2.69
CA LEU A 86 0.51 9.28 -3.42
C LEU A 86 0.07 8.10 -2.57
N VAL A 87 -0.63 7.14 -3.17
CA VAL A 87 -0.87 5.82 -2.58
C VAL A 87 0.04 4.79 -3.26
N VAL A 88 0.85 4.12 -2.46
CA VAL A 88 1.66 2.96 -2.88
C VAL A 88 1.00 1.70 -2.34
N LEU A 89 0.85 0.68 -3.19
CA LEU A 89 0.37 -0.63 -2.73
C LEU A 89 1.54 -1.46 -2.23
N THR A 90 1.39 -2.04 -1.04
CA THR A 90 2.33 -3.02 -0.49
C THR A 90 1.62 -4.34 -0.26
N THR A 91 2.38 -5.41 -0.12
CA THR A 91 1.85 -6.70 0.32
C THR A 91 2.11 -6.92 1.80
N SER A 92 1.16 -7.58 2.47
CA SER A 92 1.27 -8.04 3.85
C SER A 92 0.95 -9.52 3.94
N SER A 93 1.55 -10.23 4.89
CA SER A 93 1.27 -11.66 5.08
C SER A 93 0.14 -11.88 6.07
N LEU A 94 -0.87 -12.66 5.65
CA LEU A 94 -1.98 -13.09 6.50
C LEU A 94 -1.62 -14.23 7.46
N ARG A 95 -0.40 -14.77 7.38
CA ARG A 95 0.05 -15.92 8.20
C ARG A 95 0.15 -15.64 9.69
N ARG A 96 0.06 -14.38 10.09
CA ARG A 96 0.06 -13.98 11.50
C ARG A 96 -1.31 -14.16 12.15
N MET A 97 -2.37 -14.28 11.35
CA MET A 97 -3.71 -14.52 11.87
C MET A 97 -3.76 -15.90 12.54
N PRO A 98 -4.46 -16.04 13.68
CA PRO A 98 -4.62 -17.31 14.36
C PRO A 98 -5.12 -18.40 13.39
N GLY A 99 -4.39 -19.52 13.29
CA GLY A 99 -4.75 -20.66 12.46
C GLY A 99 -4.25 -20.61 11.01
N LEU A 100 -3.58 -19.55 10.57
CA LEU A 100 -3.05 -19.43 9.19
C LEU A 100 -1.53 -19.62 9.08
N GLN A 101 -0.84 -19.83 10.19
CA GLN A 101 0.63 -19.94 10.25
C GLN A 101 1.14 -21.06 9.31
N ASP A 102 0.56 -22.25 9.46
CA ASP A 102 0.97 -23.48 8.78
C ASP A 102 0.14 -23.79 7.52
N CYS A 103 -0.79 -22.91 7.15
CA CYS A 103 -1.65 -23.11 5.99
C CYS A 103 -0.87 -22.98 4.67
N VAL A 104 -1.08 -23.92 3.75
CA VAL A 104 -0.55 -23.84 2.38
C VAL A 104 -1.57 -23.12 1.50
N GLY A 105 -1.18 -21.99 0.90
CA GLY A 105 -2.06 -21.18 0.05
C GLY A 105 -1.61 -19.73 -0.13
N CYS A 106 -2.39 -18.97 -0.91
CA CYS A 106 -2.21 -17.53 -1.13
C CYS A 106 -2.70 -16.74 0.10
N LEU A 107 -1.77 -16.41 0.99
CA LEU A 107 -2.04 -15.72 2.26
C LEU A 107 -1.38 -14.34 2.26
N VAL A 108 -1.67 -13.57 1.22
CA VAL A 108 -1.18 -12.21 1.05
C VAL A 108 -2.36 -11.26 0.94
N ASP A 109 -2.22 -10.12 1.58
CA ASP A 109 -3.12 -9.00 1.46
C ASP A 109 -2.40 -7.83 0.80
N THR A 110 -3.15 -7.00 0.06
CA THR A 110 -2.62 -5.80 -0.60
C THR A 110 -3.07 -4.57 0.15
N VAL A 111 -2.16 -3.94 0.86
CA VAL A 111 -2.44 -2.81 1.75
C VAL A 111 -2.06 -1.49 1.08
N PRO A 112 -2.94 -0.47 1.06
CA PRO A 112 -2.59 0.85 0.55
C PRO A 112 -1.84 1.66 1.61
N VAL A 113 -0.71 2.23 1.20
CA VAL A 113 0.11 3.13 2.01
C VAL A 113 0.06 4.51 1.38
N ARG A 114 -0.66 5.42 2.02
CA ARG A 114 -0.76 6.81 1.57
C ARG A 114 0.35 7.66 2.17
N VAL A 115 1.03 8.43 1.32
CA VAL A 115 2.08 9.38 1.71
C VAL A 115 1.67 10.76 1.23
N THR A 116 1.60 11.72 2.15
CA THR A 116 1.13 13.09 1.88
C THR A 116 2.18 14.11 2.28
N GLY A 117 2.22 15.29 1.64
CA GLY A 117 3.24 16.29 1.93
C GLY A 117 4.61 15.95 1.35
N LEU A 118 4.62 15.16 0.27
CA LEU A 118 5.81 14.85 -0.51
C LEU A 118 6.41 16.12 -1.10
N GLN A 119 7.73 16.14 -1.22
CA GLN A 119 8.48 17.33 -1.64
C GLN A 119 9.03 17.13 -3.05
N SER A 120 9.07 18.21 -3.84
CA SER A 120 9.66 18.18 -5.18
C SER A 120 11.20 17.99 -5.15
N SER A 121 11.83 18.23 -4.01
CA SER A 121 13.27 18.01 -3.76
C SER A 121 13.43 17.26 -2.44
N PRO A 122 13.25 15.93 -2.44
CA PRO A 122 13.29 15.15 -1.22
C PRO A 122 14.70 15.15 -0.63
N ASN A 123 14.76 15.14 0.69
CA ASN A 123 16.00 15.01 1.44
C ASN A 123 15.82 13.95 2.53
N GLN A 124 16.90 13.62 3.23
CA GLN A 124 16.85 12.61 4.29
C GLN A 124 15.77 12.93 5.35
N GLN A 125 15.59 14.20 5.70
CA GLN A 125 14.60 14.61 6.70
C GLN A 125 13.17 14.42 6.21
N SER A 126 12.89 14.67 4.92
CA SER A 126 11.55 14.46 4.37
C SER A 126 11.18 12.97 4.38
N ILE A 127 12.12 12.09 4.02
CA ILE A 127 11.92 10.63 4.12
C ILE A 127 11.61 10.21 5.56
N LEU A 128 12.38 10.73 6.53
CA LEU A 128 12.17 10.42 7.95
C LEU A 128 10.80 10.92 8.46
N GLN A 129 10.39 12.12 8.04
CA GLN A 129 9.09 12.68 8.37
C GLN A 129 7.95 11.82 7.81
N GLN A 130 8.12 11.29 6.60
CA GLN A 130 7.11 10.46 5.95
C GLN A 130 7.07 9.01 6.45
N ALA A 131 8.18 8.48 6.97
CA ALA A 131 8.23 7.09 7.44
C ALA A 131 7.39 6.85 8.71
N SER A 132 7.31 7.83 9.62
CA SER A 132 6.64 7.65 10.92
C SER A 132 5.12 7.44 10.81
N PRO A 133 4.37 8.22 9.99
CA PRO A 133 2.94 7.96 9.76
C PRO A 133 2.64 6.57 9.20
N LEU A 134 3.57 5.97 8.45
CA LEU A 134 3.38 4.64 7.87
C LEU A 134 3.29 3.53 8.92
N ALA A 135 3.81 3.79 10.13
CA ALA A 135 3.71 2.86 11.24
C ALA A 135 2.27 2.41 11.49
N GLN A 136 1.29 3.31 11.34
CA GLN A 136 -0.12 3.01 11.55
C GLN A 136 -0.69 2.08 10.46
N CYS A 137 -0.31 2.30 9.20
CA CYS A 137 -0.77 1.47 8.07
C CYS A 137 -0.08 0.10 8.01
N THR A 138 1.03 -0.05 8.72
CA THR A 138 1.75 -1.32 8.87
C THR A 138 1.61 -1.91 10.29
N ASP A 139 0.83 -1.27 11.15
CA ASP A 139 0.54 -1.75 12.50
C ASP A 139 -0.25 -3.04 12.35
N TRP A 140 0.31 -4.11 12.92
CA TRP A 140 -0.22 -5.45 12.81
C TRP A 140 -1.52 -5.66 13.59
N SER A 141 -1.93 -4.64 14.36
CA SER A 141 -3.20 -4.58 15.08
C SER A 141 -4.39 -4.23 14.18
N VAL A 142 -4.13 -3.77 12.95
CA VAL A 142 -5.17 -3.47 11.96
C VAL A 142 -5.50 -4.75 11.18
N GLU A 143 -6.76 -5.15 11.19
CA GLU A 143 -7.24 -6.32 10.44
C GLU A 143 -7.16 -6.10 8.92
N VAL A 144 -7.20 -7.22 8.18
CA VAL A 144 -7.11 -7.34 6.72
C VAL A 144 -7.75 -6.16 5.98
N TYR A 145 -7.05 -5.59 5.01
CA TYR A 145 -7.61 -4.57 4.14
C TYR A 145 -8.64 -5.21 3.19
N HIS A 146 -9.91 -4.83 3.33
CA HIS A 146 -10.98 -5.32 2.47
C HIS A 146 -11.37 -4.24 1.43
N PRO A 147 -10.79 -4.24 0.22
CA PRO A 147 -11.04 -3.19 -0.78
C PRO A 147 -12.51 -3.10 -1.21
N GLY A 148 -13.23 -4.23 -1.27
CA GLY A 148 -14.63 -4.29 -1.66
C GLY A 148 -15.59 -3.60 -0.67
N GLU A 149 -15.25 -3.58 0.61
CA GLU A 149 -16.10 -3.00 1.67
C GLU A 149 -15.97 -1.47 1.80
N LEU A 150 -14.85 -0.92 1.30
CA LEU A 150 -14.60 0.52 1.20
C LEU A 150 -15.10 1.10 -0.13
N ALA A 151 -15.31 0.25 -1.14
CA ALA A 151 -15.70 0.65 -2.48
C ALA A 151 -17.13 1.20 -2.60
N SER A 152 -18.02 0.86 -1.67
CA SER A 152 -19.40 1.39 -1.67
C SER A 152 -19.49 2.90 -1.44
N GLU A 153 -18.41 3.52 -0.92
CA GLU A 153 -18.37 4.94 -0.57
C GLU A 153 -17.36 5.76 -1.39
N SER A 154 -16.56 5.14 -2.28
CA SER A 154 -15.64 5.88 -3.17
C SER A 154 -15.25 5.11 -4.44
N PRO A 155 -15.40 5.70 -5.64
CA PRO A 155 -15.27 5.00 -6.93
C PRO A 155 -13.83 4.72 -7.40
N CYS A 156 -12.80 4.99 -6.58
CA CYS A 156 -11.45 5.23 -7.10
C CYS A 156 -10.30 4.48 -6.39
N LEU A 157 -10.57 3.43 -5.63
CA LEU A 157 -9.49 2.58 -5.12
C LEU A 157 -8.85 1.80 -6.29
N PRO A 158 -7.52 1.90 -6.52
CA PRO A 158 -6.82 1.17 -7.59
C PRO A 158 -7.03 -0.36 -7.48
N CYS A 159 -7.29 -0.85 -6.26
CA CYS A 159 -7.62 -2.24 -5.97
C CYS A 159 -8.93 -2.70 -6.64
N ASN A 160 -9.95 -1.84 -6.74
CA ASN A 160 -11.24 -2.21 -7.34
C ASN A 160 -11.14 -2.34 -8.86
N HIS A 161 -10.25 -1.55 -9.48
CA HIS A 161 -10.03 -1.61 -10.93
C HIS A 161 -9.18 -2.82 -11.35
N LEU A 162 -8.26 -3.26 -10.50
CA LEU A 162 -7.47 -4.49 -10.66
C LEU A 162 -8.30 -5.75 -10.35
N SER A 163 -9.09 -5.74 -9.27
CA SER A 163 -9.97 -6.87 -8.92
C SER A 163 -11.06 -7.09 -9.97
N GLN A 164 -11.71 -6.03 -10.47
CA GLN A 164 -12.70 -6.15 -11.54
C GLN A 164 -12.09 -6.65 -12.86
N LYS A 165 -10.89 -6.18 -13.23
CA LYS A 165 -10.20 -6.66 -14.43
C LYS A 165 -9.74 -8.12 -14.31
N HIS A 166 -9.31 -8.55 -13.11
CA HIS A 166 -8.99 -9.95 -12.85
C HIS A 166 -10.23 -10.85 -12.80
N ALA A 167 -11.32 -10.43 -12.16
CA ALA A 167 -12.57 -11.20 -12.14
C ALA A 167 -13.11 -11.41 -13.57
N GLN A 168 -13.06 -10.37 -14.40
CA GLN A 168 -13.45 -10.42 -15.81
C GLN A 168 -12.55 -11.32 -16.66
N SER A 169 -11.23 -11.35 -16.42
CA SER A 169 -10.32 -12.23 -17.17
C SER A 169 -10.46 -13.71 -16.81
N TRP A 170 -11.11 -14.03 -15.68
CA TRP A 170 -11.41 -15.39 -15.23
C TRP A 170 -12.88 -15.79 -15.44
N GLY A 171 -13.70 -14.92 -16.07
CA GLY A 171 -15.10 -15.20 -16.39
C GLY A 171 -16.04 -15.24 -15.17
N LEU A 172 -15.63 -14.66 -14.04
CA LEU A 172 -16.45 -14.58 -12.83
C LEU A 172 -17.26 -13.28 -12.85
N GLU A 173 -18.58 -13.37 -12.63
CA GLU A 173 -19.43 -12.20 -12.41
C GLU A 173 -19.07 -11.53 -11.09
N SER A 174 -19.21 -10.19 -11.02
CA SER A 174 -18.81 -9.37 -9.88
C SER A 174 -19.40 -9.78 -8.53
N ASP A 175 -20.52 -10.51 -8.55
CA ASP A 175 -21.21 -11.00 -7.35
C ASP A 175 -20.68 -12.35 -6.85
N GLN A 176 -19.77 -13.00 -7.57
CA GLN A 176 -19.18 -14.30 -7.17
C GLN A 176 -17.75 -14.20 -6.63
N ALA A 177 -17.18 -12.99 -6.57
CA ALA A 177 -15.79 -12.75 -6.17
C ALA A 177 -15.64 -12.19 -4.73
N LEU A 178 -16.64 -12.37 -3.87
CA LEU A 178 -16.64 -11.93 -2.47
C LEU A 178 -16.71 -13.11 -1.50
#